data_AF-A0A7X3GJ93-F1
#
_entry.id   AF-A0A7X3GJ93-F1
#
_cell.length_a   1.000
_cell.length_b   1.000
_cell.length_c   1.000
_cell.angle_alpha   90.00
_cell.angle_beta   90.00
_cell.angle_gamma   90.00
#
_symmetry.space_group_name_H-M   'P 1'
#
loop_
_entity.id
_entity.type
_entity.pdbx_description
1 polymer ?
#
loop_
_entity_poly.entity_id
_entity_poly.type
_entity_poly.pdbx_seq_one_letter_code
_entity_poly.pdbx_strand_id
1 'polypeptide(L)'
;MVESQGRQLASKWAKTAALLGHSMLAAHIPPTRMYSADNLRAMLNTHEMVVIKPVRGAGGHGVIKVQKEGSGYSHSYYSNTSRFSSFEGLFASLASVKKKRPYLIQKGIRLATIGGRPIDYRVKYVKTDTGWVYRSMVGRLAKPGLFVTNLCRGGTMMTAAQGISRSLSSGHVASKKREMRALTVAATQVLESKFPGIGQLGFDYGIDRNGKIWIFEVNTRPQ
;
A
#
# COMPACT_ATOMS: atom_id res chain seq x y z
N MET A 1 17.86 22.91 -10.48
CA MET A 1 16.42 22.98 -10.76
C MET A 1 15.68 22.77 -9.45
N VAL A 2 14.93 23.78 -9.01
CA VAL A 2 14.16 23.71 -7.76
C VAL A 2 12.88 22.94 -8.06
N GLU A 3 12.70 21.74 -7.48
CA GLU A 3 11.43 21.01 -7.58
C GLU A 3 10.34 21.88 -6.94
N SER A 4 9.40 22.40 -7.76
CA SER A 4 8.27 23.15 -7.20
C SER A 4 7.45 22.20 -6.31
N GLN A 5 7.24 22.58 -5.05
CA GLN A 5 6.42 21.79 -4.14
C GLN A 5 4.95 21.96 -4.55
N GLY A 6 4.49 21.12 -5.46
CA GLY A 6 3.09 21.07 -5.86
C GLY A 6 2.14 20.71 -4.70
N ARG A 7 0.83 20.81 -4.97
CA ARG A 7 -0.26 20.54 -4.04
C ARG A 7 -0.07 19.21 -3.30
N GLN A 8 -0.18 19.27 -1.98
CA GLN A 8 -0.12 18.09 -1.12
C GLN A 8 -1.53 17.65 -0.69
N LEU A 9 -1.81 16.34 -0.82
CA LEU A 9 -3.05 15.71 -0.38
C LEU A 9 -2.76 14.61 0.64
N ALA A 10 -2.98 14.94 1.91
CA ALA A 10 -2.69 14.04 3.04
C ALA A 10 -3.70 12.88 3.18
N SER A 11 -4.93 13.04 2.70
CA SER A 11 -5.99 12.04 2.85
C SER A 11 -5.77 10.86 1.90
N LYS A 12 -5.43 9.69 2.45
CA LYS A 12 -5.39 8.43 1.69
C LYS A 12 -6.75 8.11 1.08
N TRP A 13 -7.83 8.32 1.83
CA TRP A 13 -9.20 8.06 1.37
C TRP A 13 -9.55 8.88 0.14
N ALA A 14 -9.26 10.19 0.13
CA ALA A 14 -9.60 11.05 -1.01
C ALA A 14 -8.92 10.59 -2.31
N LYS A 15 -7.64 10.19 -2.21
CA LYS A 15 -6.90 9.64 -3.36
C LYS A 15 -7.45 8.28 -3.78
N THR A 16 -7.69 7.38 -2.84
CA THR A 16 -8.27 6.06 -3.12
C THR A 16 -9.65 6.18 -3.78
N ALA A 17 -10.53 7.04 -3.26
CA ALA A 17 -11.87 7.26 -3.81
C ALA A 17 -11.81 7.83 -5.24
N ALA A 18 -10.89 8.76 -5.52
CA ALA A 18 -10.69 9.27 -6.87
C ALA A 18 -10.28 8.16 -7.85
N LEU A 19 -9.33 7.31 -7.45
CA LEU A 19 -8.85 6.21 -8.30
C LEU A 19 -9.88 5.09 -8.49
N LEU A 20 -10.74 4.84 -7.48
CA LEU A 20 -11.84 3.87 -7.59
C LEU A 20 -12.89 4.28 -8.62
N GLY A 21 -12.98 5.57 -8.98
CA GLY A 21 -13.86 6.04 -10.06
C GLY A 21 -13.42 5.63 -11.46
N HIS A 22 -12.21 5.07 -11.62
CA HIS A 22 -11.69 4.61 -12.90
C HIS A 22 -11.63 3.08 -12.93
N SER A 23 -12.42 2.43 -13.79
CA SER A 23 -12.63 0.97 -13.82
C SER A 23 -11.35 0.15 -13.85
N MET A 24 -10.42 0.48 -14.75
CA MET A 24 -9.12 -0.19 -14.85
C MET A 24 -8.31 -0.07 -13.55
N LEU A 25 -8.19 1.13 -12.96
CA LEU A 25 -7.43 1.35 -11.73
C LEU A 25 -8.11 0.70 -10.52
N ALA A 26 -9.44 0.71 -10.46
CA ALA A 26 -10.21 0.09 -9.39
C ALA A 26 -9.90 -1.41 -9.23
N ALA A 27 -9.66 -2.12 -10.34
CA ALA A 27 -9.26 -3.53 -10.33
C ALA A 27 -7.90 -3.78 -9.66
N HIS A 28 -7.05 -2.76 -9.58
CA HIS A 28 -5.73 -2.78 -8.93
C HIS A 28 -5.74 -2.16 -7.53
N ILE A 29 -6.87 -1.67 -7.01
CA ILE A 29 -6.97 -1.17 -5.65
C ILE A 29 -7.52 -2.28 -4.76
N PRO A 30 -6.84 -2.67 -3.67
CA PRO A 30 -7.40 -3.66 -2.77
C PRO A 30 -8.72 -3.11 -2.19
N PRO A 31 -9.78 -3.93 -2.07
CA PRO A 31 -11.03 -3.54 -1.43
C PRO A 31 -10.77 -2.75 -0.14
N THR A 32 -11.34 -1.56 -0.04
CA THR A 32 -11.04 -0.59 1.03
C THR A 32 -12.34 -0.02 1.58
N ARG A 33 -12.45 0.06 2.91
CA ARG A 33 -13.59 0.66 3.63
C ARG A 33 -13.11 1.58 4.74
N MET A 34 -13.99 2.49 5.18
CA MET A 34 -13.77 3.24 6.42
C MET A 34 -13.83 2.29 7.62
N TYR A 35 -12.97 2.51 8.61
CA TYR A 35 -12.93 1.68 9.81
C TYR A 35 -14.18 1.86 10.66
N SER A 36 -14.90 0.76 10.90
CA SER A 36 -15.92 0.58 11.95
C SER A 36 -15.87 -0.87 12.43
N ALA A 37 -16.56 -1.21 13.52
CA ALA A 37 -16.67 -2.59 13.97
C ALA A 37 -17.29 -3.48 12.88
N ASP A 38 -18.41 -3.05 12.32
CA ASP A 38 -19.14 -3.80 11.29
C ASP A 38 -18.32 -3.98 10.01
N ASN A 39 -17.67 -2.92 9.53
CA ASN A 39 -16.81 -3.02 8.35
C ASN A 39 -15.60 -3.92 8.61
N LEU A 40 -15.01 -3.88 9.81
CA LEU A 40 -13.89 -4.76 10.15
C LEU A 40 -14.34 -6.22 10.16
N ARG A 41 -15.46 -6.52 10.83
CA ARG A 41 -16.03 -7.86 10.90
C ARG A 41 -16.37 -8.39 9.52
N ALA A 42 -17.09 -7.60 8.72
CA ALA A 42 -17.46 -7.96 7.35
C ALA A 42 -16.22 -8.23 6.49
N MET A 43 -15.24 -7.32 6.50
CA MET A 43 -14.03 -7.51 5.70
C MET A 43 -13.17 -8.69 6.16
N LEU A 44 -13.10 -8.98 7.45
CA LEU A 44 -12.41 -10.18 7.96
C LEU A 44 -13.13 -11.46 7.53
N ASN A 45 -14.46 -11.47 7.53
CA ASN A 45 -15.22 -12.62 7.04
C ASN A 45 -15.05 -12.85 5.53
N THR A 46 -14.94 -11.79 4.73
CA THR A 46 -14.76 -11.92 3.28
C THR A 46 -13.32 -12.18 2.84
N HIS A 47 -12.33 -11.69 3.58
CA HIS A 47 -10.94 -11.68 3.12
C HIS A 47 -9.93 -12.34 4.04
N GLU A 48 -10.32 -12.68 5.27
CA GLU A 48 -9.52 -13.28 6.35
C GLU A 48 -8.34 -12.44 6.84
N MET A 49 -7.68 -11.68 5.97
CA MET A 49 -6.57 -10.80 6.29
C MET A 49 -6.90 -9.39 5.79
N VAL A 50 -6.79 -8.42 6.69
CA VAL A 50 -6.93 -6.99 6.39
C VAL A 50 -5.77 -6.20 6.99
N VAL A 51 -5.56 -5.01 6.46
CA VAL A 51 -4.64 -4.02 7.00
C VAL A 51 -5.46 -2.80 7.38
N ILE A 52 -5.36 -2.38 8.63
CA ILE A 52 -5.93 -1.11 9.09
C ILE A 52 -4.85 -0.04 9.14
N LYS A 53 -5.14 1.15 8.62
CA LYS A 53 -4.16 2.24 8.50
C LYS A 53 -4.83 3.60 8.72
N PRO A 54 -4.15 4.60 9.32
CA PRO A 54 -4.71 5.94 9.49
C PRO A 54 -5.07 6.57 8.14
N VAL A 55 -6.19 7.30 8.06
CA VAL A 55 -6.57 8.05 6.85
C VAL A 55 -5.49 9.09 6.48
N ARG A 56 -4.89 9.72 7.51
CA ARG A 56 -3.79 10.68 7.39
C ARG A 56 -2.59 10.20 8.22
N GLY A 57 -1.42 10.14 7.60
CA GLY A 57 -0.17 9.69 8.21
C GLY A 57 0.87 9.32 7.16
N ALA A 58 2.12 9.14 7.59
CA ALA A 58 3.25 8.78 6.73
C ALA A 58 4.12 7.70 7.40
N GLY A 59 5.07 7.13 6.66
CA GLY A 59 6.10 6.24 7.22
C GLY A 59 5.60 4.89 7.76
N GLY A 60 4.39 4.47 7.41
CA GLY A 60 3.82 3.19 7.91
C GLY A 60 3.47 3.20 9.41
N HIS A 61 3.50 4.36 10.08
CA HIS A 61 3.10 4.45 11.49
C HIS A 61 1.59 4.25 11.65
N GLY A 62 1.21 3.45 12.64
CA GLY A 62 -0.19 3.10 12.90
C GLY A 62 -0.79 2.07 11.93
N VAL A 63 0.01 1.47 11.04
CA VAL A 63 -0.44 0.36 10.19
C VAL A 63 -0.45 -0.92 11.02
N ILE A 64 -1.60 -1.58 11.09
CA ILE A 64 -1.82 -2.80 11.87
C ILE A 64 -2.38 -3.86 10.92
N LYS A 65 -1.77 -5.04 10.90
CA LYS A 65 -2.29 -6.21 10.18
C LYS A 65 -3.27 -6.91 11.11
N VAL A 66 -4.43 -7.31 10.60
CA VAL A 66 -5.45 -8.04 11.35
C VAL A 66 -5.80 -9.29 10.57
N GLN A 67 -5.87 -10.43 11.24
CA GLN A 67 -6.22 -11.71 10.63
C GLN A 67 -7.31 -12.43 11.42
N LYS A 68 -8.11 -13.19 10.69
CA LYS A 68 -8.97 -14.25 11.18
C LYS A 68 -8.30 -15.58 10.83
N GLU A 69 -8.12 -16.45 11.81
CA GLU A 69 -7.44 -17.74 11.70
C GLU A 69 -8.33 -18.82 12.34
N GLY A 70 -9.06 -19.57 11.51
CA GLY A 70 -10.09 -20.48 12.00
C GLY A 70 -11.19 -19.73 12.79
N SER A 71 -11.38 -20.12 14.05
CA SER A 71 -12.29 -19.44 14.99
C SER A 71 -11.66 -18.23 15.69
N GLY A 72 -10.33 -18.08 15.63
CA GLY A 72 -9.58 -17.03 16.32
C GLY A 72 -9.28 -15.82 15.46
N TYR A 73 -8.71 -14.80 16.13
CA TYR A 73 -8.28 -13.55 15.53
C TYR A 73 -6.88 -13.20 15.99
N SER A 74 -6.16 -12.44 15.18
CA SER A 74 -4.89 -11.84 15.58
C SER A 74 -4.77 -10.43 15.04
N HIS A 75 -3.97 -9.61 15.72
CA HIS A 75 -3.43 -8.42 15.09
C HIS A 75 -1.93 -8.34 15.32
N SER A 76 -1.22 -7.80 14.33
CA SER A 76 0.20 -7.51 14.40
C SER A 76 0.44 -6.02 14.22
N TYR A 77 1.10 -5.42 15.21
CA TYR A 77 1.59 -4.06 15.15
C TYR A 77 3.11 -4.08 15.31
N TYR A 78 3.83 -3.70 14.25
CA TYR A 78 5.26 -3.98 14.12
C TYR A 78 5.56 -5.49 14.24
N SER A 79 6.46 -5.89 15.13
CA SER A 79 6.83 -7.27 15.44
C SER A 79 5.94 -7.92 16.49
N ASN A 80 5.08 -7.16 17.17
CA ASN A 80 4.24 -7.66 18.24
C ASN A 80 2.93 -8.19 17.66
N THR A 81 2.60 -9.44 17.99
CA THR A 81 1.35 -10.08 17.59
C THR A 81 0.57 -10.49 18.82
N SER A 82 -0.71 -10.10 18.86
CA SER A 82 -1.66 -10.49 19.89
C SER A 82 -2.74 -11.37 19.27
N ARG A 83 -3.20 -12.38 20.01
CA ARG A 83 -4.22 -13.33 19.58
C ARG A 83 -5.45 -13.24 20.48
N PHE A 84 -6.61 -13.50 19.90
CA PHE A 84 -7.91 -13.37 20.55
C PHE A 84 -8.81 -14.52 20.12
N SER A 85 -9.60 -15.07 21.03
CA SER A 85 -10.61 -16.09 20.74
C SER A 85 -11.92 -15.51 20.20
N SER A 86 -12.15 -14.20 20.35
CA SER A 86 -13.37 -13.52 19.91
C SER A 86 -13.09 -12.22 19.15
N PHE A 87 -14.05 -11.80 18.34
CA PHE A 87 -13.97 -10.54 17.60
C PHE A 87 -14.01 -9.34 18.56
N GLU A 88 -14.79 -9.44 19.62
CA GLU A 88 -14.96 -8.43 20.65
C GLU A 88 -13.62 -8.15 21.36
N GLY A 89 -12.90 -9.22 21.74
CA GLY A 89 -11.57 -9.13 22.33
C GLY A 89 -10.56 -8.48 21.38
N LEU A 90 -10.57 -8.87 20.10
CA LEU A 90 -9.76 -8.23 19.06
C LEU A 90 -10.10 -6.73 18.96
N PHE A 91 -11.38 -6.39 18.84
CA PHE A 91 -11.83 -5.01 18.59
C PHE A 91 -11.51 -4.09 19.77
N ALA A 92 -11.71 -4.55 21.00
CA ALA A 92 -11.32 -3.83 22.21
C ALA A 92 -9.81 -3.58 22.24
N SER A 93 -9.00 -4.58 21.90
CA SER A 93 -7.55 -4.42 21.85
C SER A 93 -7.09 -3.46 20.74
N LEU A 94 -7.76 -3.45 19.58
CA LEU A 94 -7.45 -2.48 18.53
C LEU A 94 -7.71 -1.04 18.96
N ALA A 95 -8.63 -0.79 19.90
CA ALA A 95 -8.89 0.55 20.41
C ALA A 95 -7.68 1.13 21.20
N SER A 96 -6.89 0.29 21.86
CA SER A 96 -5.69 0.72 22.60
C SER A 96 -4.47 0.91 21.69
N VAL A 97 -4.38 0.13 20.60
CA VAL A 97 -3.24 0.19 19.66
C VAL A 97 -3.42 1.29 18.60
N LYS A 98 -4.66 1.58 18.21
CA LYS A 98 -4.95 2.63 17.25
C LYS A 98 -4.72 4.01 17.84
N LYS A 99 -4.27 4.94 16.99
CA LYS A 99 -4.25 6.36 17.34
C LYS A 99 -5.69 6.90 17.35
N LYS A 100 -5.99 7.87 18.23
CA LYS A 100 -7.26 8.62 18.29
C LYS A 100 -7.47 9.49 17.03
N ARG A 101 -7.72 8.87 15.88
CA ARG A 101 -7.95 9.50 14.57
C ARG A 101 -8.67 8.52 13.61
N PRO A 102 -9.21 8.98 12.46
CA PRO A 102 -9.85 8.10 11.48
C PRO A 102 -8.89 7.09 10.83
N TYR A 103 -9.39 5.88 10.58
CA TYR A 103 -8.67 4.76 9.94
C TYR A 103 -9.44 4.22 8.75
N LEU A 104 -8.71 3.57 7.84
CA LEU A 104 -9.21 2.74 6.76
C LEU A 104 -8.94 1.26 7.08
N ILE A 105 -9.78 0.38 6.54
CA ILE A 105 -9.55 -1.07 6.44
C ILE A 105 -9.31 -1.36 4.97
N GLN A 106 -8.25 -2.10 4.66
CA GLN A 106 -7.93 -2.51 3.30
C GLN A 106 -7.70 -4.02 3.28
N LYS A 107 -8.18 -4.72 2.24
CA LYS A 107 -7.87 -6.14 2.04
C LYS A 107 -6.36 -6.35 2.11
N GLY A 108 -5.92 -7.30 2.93
CA GLY A 108 -4.53 -7.71 2.98
C GLY A 108 -4.16 -8.49 1.74
N ILE A 109 -3.01 -8.20 1.16
CA ILE A 109 -2.49 -8.88 -0.02
C ILE A 109 -1.32 -9.78 0.38
N ARG A 110 -1.38 -11.05 -0.02
CA ARG A 110 -0.25 -11.99 0.12
C ARG A 110 0.76 -11.68 -0.97
N LEU A 111 1.71 -10.81 -0.66
CA LEU A 111 2.76 -10.36 -1.57
C LEU A 111 3.67 -11.53 -2.00
N ALA A 112 4.24 -11.38 -3.20
CA ALA A 112 5.41 -12.13 -3.61
C ALA A 112 6.56 -11.90 -2.61
N THR A 113 7.42 -12.90 -2.46
CA THR A 113 8.43 -12.90 -1.39
C THR A 113 9.81 -13.27 -1.91
N ILE A 114 10.85 -12.74 -1.27
CA ILE A 114 12.24 -13.16 -1.46
C ILE A 114 12.71 -13.77 -0.14
N GLY A 115 12.98 -15.08 -0.10
CA GLY A 115 13.34 -15.78 1.13
C GLY A 115 12.29 -15.63 2.25
N GLY A 116 11.00 -15.75 1.89
CA GLY A 116 9.87 -15.61 2.82
C GLY A 116 9.54 -14.16 3.24
N ARG A 117 10.35 -13.18 2.86
CA ARG A 117 10.14 -11.76 3.19
C ARG A 117 9.32 -11.07 2.09
N PRO A 118 8.23 -10.35 2.41
CA PRO A 118 7.44 -9.64 1.41
C PRO A 118 8.23 -8.51 0.75
N ILE A 119 7.99 -8.28 -0.53
CA ILE A 119 8.54 -7.17 -1.31
C ILE A 119 7.42 -6.32 -1.90
N ASP A 120 7.62 -5.00 -1.90
CA ASP A 120 6.79 -4.04 -2.62
C ASP A 120 7.67 -3.14 -3.51
N TYR A 121 7.05 -2.25 -4.28
CA TYR A 121 7.72 -1.40 -5.25
C TYR A 121 7.32 0.07 -5.10
N ARG A 122 8.31 0.94 -5.04
CA ARG A 122 8.12 2.40 -5.02
C ARG A 122 8.45 2.98 -6.39
N VAL A 123 7.49 3.70 -6.97
CA VAL A 123 7.70 4.49 -8.20
C VAL A 123 7.61 5.98 -7.85
N LYS A 124 8.67 6.75 -8.12
CA LYS A 124 8.65 8.23 -8.03
C LYS A 124 8.41 8.80 -9.44
N TYR A 125 7.34 9.56 -9.59
CA TYR A 125 6.91 10.20 -10.83
C TYR A 125 6.76 11.70 -10.59
N VAL A 126 7.43 12.53 -11.37
CA VAL A 126 7.57 13.97 -11.10
C VAL A 126 7.27 14.76 -12.35
N LYS A 127 6.54 15.87 -12.19
CA LYS A 127 6.25 16.81 -13.26
C LYS A 127 7.45 17.74 -13.48
N THR A 128 7.86 17.87 -14.72
CA THR A 128 8.87 18.81 -15.22
C THR A 128 8.23 19.74 -16.24
N ASP A 129 8.97 20.72 -16.74
CA ASP A 129 8.48 21.68 -17.73
C ASP A 129 8.07 21.00 -19.04
N THR A 130 8.65 19.85 -19.34
CA THR A 130 8.37 19.02 -20.52
C THR A 130 7.34 17.91 -20.30
N GLY A 131 6.75 17.82 -19.09
CA GLY A 131 5.76 16.81 -18.74
C GLY A 131 6.18 15.90 -17.59
N TRP A 132 5.53 14.75 -17.43
CA TRP A 132 5.78 13.87 -16.29
C TRP A 132 6.86 12.81 -16.58
N VAL A 133 7.85 12.68 -15.69
CA VAL A 133 8.99 11.77 -15.84
C VAL A 133 9.14 10.81 -14.67
N TYR A 134 9.57 9.56 -14.96
CA TYR A 134 9.92 8.58 -13.95
C TYR A 134 11.30 8.90 -13.37
N ARG A 135 11.34 9.25 -12.08
CA ARG A 135 12.61 9.48 -11.37
C ARG A 135 13.20 8.19 -10.81
N SER A 136 12.36 7.27 -10.34
CA SER A 136 12.83 5.99 -9.85
C SER A 136 11.74 4.93 -9.86
N MET A 137 12.17 3.66 -9.90
CA MET A 137 11.34 2.48 -9.69
C MET A 137 12.19 1.43 -8.96
N VAL A 138 11.95 1.26 -7.67
CA VAL A 138 12.77 0.42 -6.78
C VAL A 138 11.92 -0.62 -6.06
N GLY A 139 12.49 -1.78 -5.79
CA GLY A 139 11.92 -2.78 -4.88
C GLY A 139 12.34 -2.51 -3.44
N ARG A 140 11.44 -2.76 -2.48
CA ARG A 140 11.72 -2.63 -1.04
C ARG A 140 11.35 -3.93 -0.35
N LEU A 141 12.36 -4.64 0.11
CA LEU A 141 12.20 -5.92 0.81
C LEU A 141 12.02 -5.65 2.30
N ALA A 142 10.93 -6.15 2.89
CA ALA A 142 10.66 -5.99 4.33
C ALA A 142 11.77 -6.58 5.19
N LYS A 143 12.02 -6.02 6.38
CA LYS A 143 12.89 -6.63 7.38
C LYS A 143 12.34 -8.01 7.79
N PRO A 144 13.18 -9.02 8.11
CA PRO A 144 12.70 -10.29 8.64
C PRO A 144 11.70 -10.11 9.79
N GLY A 145 10.61 -10.88 9.77
CA GLY A 145 9.54 -10.83 10.78
C GLY A 145 8.54 -9.67 10.66
N LEU A 146 8.76 -8.70 9.75
CA LEU A 146 7.81 -7.60 9.53
C LEU A 146 6.96 -7.84 8.27
N PHE A 147 5.66 -7.54 8.36
CA PHE A 147 4.76 -7.54 7.20
C PHE A 147 4.84 -6.23 6.40
N VAL A 148 5.34 -5.15 7.01
CA VAL A 148 5.53 -3.85 6.36
C VAL A 148 6.91 -3.74 5.71
N THR A 149 6.92 -3.29 4.47
CA THR A 149 8.07 -3.15 3.55
C THR A 149 8.77 -1.79 3.62
N ASN A 150 8.34 -0.91 4.53
CA ASN A 150 8.83 0.46 4.56
C ASN A 150 10.34 0.55 4.87
N LEU A 151 11.10 1.23 4.02
CA LEU A 151 12.56 1.42 4.13
C LEU A 151 12.98 2.07 5.44
N CYS A 152 12.20 3.03 5.95
CA CYS A 152 12.44 3.67 7.25
C CYS A 152 12.41 2.69 8.44
N ARG A 153 12.09 1.41 8.20
CA ARG A 153 12.08 0.33 9.19
C ARG A 153 13.17 -0.72 8.97
N GLY A 154 14.24 -0.35 8.26
CA GLY A 154 15.37 -1.24 7.98
C GLY A 154 15.07 -2.25 6.86
N GLY A 155 14.19 -1.88 5.93
CA GLY A 155 13.99 -2.65 4.70
C GLY A 155 15.20 -2.54 3.78
N THR A 156 15.39 -3.54 2.91
CA THR A 156 16.48 -3.53 1.92
C THR A 156 15.98 -2.97 0.60
N MET A 157 16.62 -1.92 0.09
CA MET A 157 16.34 -1.39 -1.26
C MET A 157 17.07 -2.23 -2.31
N MET A 158 16.41 -2.46 -3.44
CA MET A 158 17.02 -3.07 -4.62
C MET A 158 16.38 -2.51 -5.88
N THR A 159 16.97 -2.81 -7.05
CA THR A 159 16.31 -2.45 -8.31
C THR A 159 15.00 -3.20 -8.46
N ALA A 160 14.01 -2.61 -9.13
CA ALA A 160 12.77 -3.33 -9.39
C ALA A 160 12.97 -4.60 -10.23
N ALA A 161 13.99 -4.63 -11.10
CA ALA A 161 14.35 -5.82 -11.88
C ALA A 161 14.81 -6.97 -10.98
N GLN A 162 15.72 -6.70 -10.03
CA GLN A 162 16.15 -7.68 -9.03
C GLN A 162 14.96 -8.14 -8.16
N GLY A 163 14.12 -7.20 -7.72
CA GLY A 163 12.94 -7.52 -6.92
C GLY A 163 11.99 -8.47 -7.63
N ILE A 164 11.62 -8.16 -8.88
CA ILE A 164 10.69 -8.97 -9.68
C ILE A 164 11.31 -10.32 -10.00
N SER A 165 12.58 -10.34 -10.46
CA SER A 165 13.26 -11.58 -10.84
C SER A 165 13.35 -12.57 -9.67
N ARG A 166 13.69 -12.09 -8.47
CA ARG A 166 13.88 -12.93 -7.28
C ARG A 166 12.59 -13.33 -6.57
N SER A 167 11.49 -12.59 -6.78
CA SER A 167 10.20 -12.85 -6.12
C SER A 167 9.19 -13.57 -7.01
N LEU A 168 9.36 -13.48 -8.33
CA LEU A 168 8.56 -14.16 -9.34
C LEU A 168 9.49 -14.94 -10.28
N SER A 169 9.93 -14.32 -11.38
CA SER A 169 10.96 -14.84 -12.29
C SER A 169 11.48 -13.73 -13.21
N SER A 170 12.62 -13.96 -13.85
CA SER A 170 13.24 -13.02 -14.80
C SER A 170 12.32 -12.66 -15.97
N GLY A 171 11.51 -13.62 -16.46
CA GLY A 171 10.56 -13.41 -17.56
C GLY A 171 9.47 -12.37 -17.25
N HIS A 172 9.16 -12.13 -15.97
CA HIS A 172 8.16 -11.15 -15.56
C HIS A 172 8.69 -9.70 -15.48
N VAL A 173 10.01 -9.50 -15.54
CA VAL A 173 10.62 -8.19 -15.27
C VAL A 173 10.12 -7.12 -16.24
N ALA A 174 10.15 -7.39 -17.54
CA ALA A 174 9.76 -6.41 -18.55
C ALA A 174 8.25 -6.09 -18.47
N SER A 175 7.40 -7.13 -18.38
CA SER A 175 5.95 -6.97 -18.35
C SER A 175 5.49 -6.23 -17.09
N LYS A 176 5.97 -6.61 -15.90
CA LYS A 176 5.55 -5.97 -14.64
C LYS A 176 6.03 -4.54 -14.50
N LYS A 177 7.24 -4.21 -14.99
CA LYS A 177 7.70 -2.81 -15.06
C LYS A 177 6.82 -1.98 -15.99
N ARG A 178 6.42 -2.52 -17.15
CA ARG A 178 5.54 -1.84 -18.12
C ARG A 178 4.14 -1.61 -17.53
N GLU A 179 3.59 -2.62 -16.88
CA GLU A 179 2.28 -2.56 -16.21
C GLU A 179 2.27 -1.51 -15.08
N MET A 180 3.28 -1.49 -14.20
CA MET A 180 3.42 -0.42 -13.18
C MET A 180 3.51 0.97 -13.80
N ARG A 181 4.22 1.12 -14.92
CA ARG A 181 4.33 2.41 -15.62
C ARG A 181 2.97 2.87 -16.14
N ALA A 182 2.24 2.00 -16.83
CA ALA A 182 0.91 2.29 -17.34
C ALA A 182 -0.07 2.68 -16.23
N LEU A 183 -0.08 1.92 -15.13
CA LEU A 183 -0.89 2.23 -13.94
C LEU A 183 -0.51 3.59 -13.34
N THR A 184 0.79 3.91 -13.27
CA THR A 184 1.26 5.21 -12.77
C THR A 184 0.76 6.37 -13.64
N VAL A 185 0.81 6.25 -14.97
CA VAL A 185 0.35 7.31 -15.88
C VAL A 185 -1.16 7.52 -15.72
N ALA A 186 -1.95 6.44 -15.80
CA ALA A 186 -3.40 6.53 -15.69
C ALA A 186 -3.83 7.09 -14.32
N ALA A 187 -3.23 6.61 -13.23
CA ALA A 187 -3.53 7.12 -11.90
C ALA A 187 -3.10 8.58 -11.71
N THR A 188 -1.98 8.99 -12.31
CA THR A 188 -1.54 10.40 -12.31
C THR A 188 -2.56 11.29 -13.01
N GLN A 189 -3.05 10.91 -14.18
CA GLN A 189 -4.05 11.67 -14.92
C GLN A 189 -5.34 11.87 -14.11
N VAL A 190 -5.86 10.79 -13.49
CA VAL A 190 -7.05 10.86 -12.62
C VAL A 190 -6.81 11.80 -11.43
N LEU A 191 -5.68 11.68 -10.77
CA LEU A 191 -5.36 12.50 -9.59
C LEU A 191 -5.10 13.96 -9.94
N GLU A 192 -4.41 14.24 -11.05
CA GLU A 192 -4.13 15.60 -11.49
C GLU A 192 -5.42 16.31 -11.92
N SER A 193 -6.30 15.63 -12.66
CA SER A 193 -7.62 16.16 -13.03
C SER A 193 -8.47 16.46 -11.79
N LYS A 194 -8.51 15.54 -10.81
CA LYS A 194 -9.33 15.71 -9.60
C LYS A 194 -8.72 16.70 -8.60
N PHE A 195 -7.40 16.80 -8.56
CA PHE A 195 -6.65 17.61 -7.61
C PHE A 195 -5.56 18.42 -8.36
N PRO A 196 -5.93 19.51 -9.04
CA PRO A 196 -4.97 20.34 -9.78
C PRO A 196 -3.84 20.85 -8.88
N GLY A 197 -2.65 20.99 -9.47
CA GLY A 197 -1.44 21.50 -8.82
C GLY A 197 -0.51 20.44 -8.24
N ILE A 198 -0.81 19.14 -8.33
CA ILE A 198 0.14 18.07 -7.94
C ILE A 198 1.36 18.12 -8.87
N GLY A 199 2.56 18.23 -8.31
CA GLY A 199 3.84 18.23 -9.05
C GLY A 199 4.69 16.97 -8.90
N GLN A 200 4.37 16.12 -7.93
CA GLN A 200 5.11 14.86 -7.69
C GLN A 200 4.23 13.80 -7.03
N LEU A 201 4.48 12.54 -7.38
CA LEU A 201 3.76 11.38 -6.89
C LEU A 201 4.71 10.23 -6.58
N GLY A 202 4.50 9.59 -5.43
CA GLY A 202 5.12 8.34 -5.04
C GLY A 202 4.09 7.24 -4.95
N PHE A 203 4.16 6.26 -5.84
CA PHE A 203 3.27 5.11 -5.85
C PHE A 203 3.88 3.96 -5.07
N ASP A 204 3.10 3.37 -4.17
CA ASP A 204 3.41 2.15 -3.46
C ASP A 204 2.63 0.99 -4.07
N TYR A 205 3.33 0.15 -4.82
CA TYR A 205 2.79 -1.02 -5.48
C TYR A 205 3.15 -2.31 -4.73
N GLY A 206 2.20 -3.23 -4.65
CA GLY A 206 2.47 -4.63 -4.33
C GLY A 206 2.33 -5.52 -5.56
N ILE A 207 3.09 -6.62 -5.61
CA ILE A 207 2.79 -7.70 -6.55
C ILE A 207 2.47 -8.93 -5.71
N ASP A 208 1.30 -9.53 -5.93
CA ASP A 208 0.92 -10.76 -5.21
C ASP A 208 1.61 -12.00 -5.79
N ARG A 209 1.44 -13.13 -5.11
CA ARG A 209 2.04 -14.42 -5.51
C ARG A 209 1.61 -14.91 -6.90
N ASN A 210 0.48 -14.41 -7.41
CA ASN A 210 -0.03 -14.75 -8.74
C ASN A 210 0.41 -13.72 -9.79
N GLY A 211 1.27 -12.76 -9.42
CA GLY A 211 1.78 -11.73 -10.31
C GLY A 211 0.83 -10.55 -10.51
N LYS A 212 -0.32 -10.46 -9.82
CA LYS A 212 -1.21 -9.29 -9.97
C LYS A 212 -0.64 -8.10 -9.22
N ILE A 213 -0.66 -6.94 -9.88
CA ILE A 213 -0.21 -5.67 -9.31
C ILE A 213 -1.34 -5.02 -8.51
N TRP A 214 -1.00 -4.47 -7.36
CA TRP A 214 -1.91 -3.74 -6.47
C TRP A 214 -1.35 -2.36 -6.14
N ILE A 215 -2.18 -1.32 -6.13
CA ILE A 215 -1.87 0.04 -5.68
C ILE A 215 -2.28 0.16 -4.22
N PHE A 216 -1.30 0.22 -3.31
CA PHE A 216 -1.57 0.36 -1.88
C PHE A 216 -1.79 1.80 -1.45
N GLU A 217 -1.00 2.70 -2.02
CA GLU A 217 -1.02 4.13 -1.70
C GLU A 217 -0.38 4.96 -2.83
N VAL A 218 -0.85 6.20 -2.95
CA VAL A 218 -0.19 7.25 -3.73
C VAL A 218 0.11 8.43 -2.81
N ASN A 219 1.37 8.86 -2.75
CA ASN A 219 1.86 9.96 -1.92
C ASN A 219 2.13 11.19 -2.79
N THR A 220 1.63 12.37 -2.42
CA THR A 220 1.90 13.64 -3.13
C THR A 220 3.11 14.40 -2.57
N ARG A 221 3.81 13.79 -1.61
CA ARG A 221 5.09 14.24 -1.07
C ARG A 221 5.96 13.01 -0.83
N PRO A 222 6.39 12.32 -1.90
CA PRO A 222 7.31 11.20 -1.75
C PRO A 222 8.63 11.69 -1.16
N GLN A 223 9.06 11.03 -0.08
CA GLN A 223 10.46 11.03 0.33
C GLN A 223 11.23 10.08 -0.57
#